data_AF-A0A1Z4N7C6-F1
#
_entry.id   AF-A0A1Z4N7C6-F1
#
_cell.length_a   1.000
_cell.length_b   1.000
_cell.length_c   1.000
_cell.angle_alpha   90.00
_cell.angle_beta   90.00
_cell.angle_gamma   90.00
#
_symmetry.space_group_name_H-M   'P 1'
#
loop_
_entity.id
_entity.type
_entity.pdbx_description
1 polymer ?
#
loop_
_entity_poly.entity_id
_entity_poly.type
_entity_poly.pdbx_seq_one_letter_code
_entity_poly.pdbx_strand_id
1 'polypeptide(L)'
;MTINQSTIAMSQDLTTQWLSEIQSLKQQMAELQRDRDAAWESAQKWRKLYNTEAEQRRTDTQLSQQAIASLKAELQRVQGLDTDALPDATAVTAIQQELSQIKSVDDLKTKLVTVIKERDRLLQALKTEQDNHAQTRNNLTTALGDAIDSWTRERVTEHDIQENLSLESTVNS
;
A
#
# COMPACT_ATOMS: atom_id res chain seq x y z
N MET A 1 -49.87 75.93 11.89
CA MET A 1 -48.46 75.60 12.23
C MET A 1 -48.26 74.14 12.67
N THR A 2 -49.33 73.40 12.99
CA THR A 2 -49.28 72.02 13.51
C THR A 2 -48.98 70.94 12.47
N ILE A 3 -49.37 71.16 11.20
CA ILE A 3 -49.24 70.15 10.12
C ILE A 3 -47.77 69.87 9.77
N ASN A 4 -46.88 70.86 9.83
CA ASN A 4 -45.45 70.65 9.54
C ASN A 4 -44.71 69.87 10.64
N GLN A 5 -45.15 69.97 11.90
CA GLN A 5 -44.47 69.26 12.99
C GLN A 5 -44.76 67.75 12.97
N SER A 6 -45.98 67.34 12.61
CA SER A 6 -46.32 65.91 12.46
C SER A 6 -45.58 65.25 11.30
N THR A 7 -45.38 65.94 10.18
CA THR A 7 -44.63 65.40 9.03
C THR A 7 -43.13 65.28 9.31
N ILE A 8 -42.56 66.21 10.08
CA ILE A 8 -41.16 66.16 10.52
C ILE A 8 -40.94 65.04 11.56
N ALA A 9 -41.89 64.85 12.49
CA ALA A 9 -41.82 63.75 13.45
C ALA A 9 -41.92 62.38 12.77
N MET A 10 -42.82 62.23 11.78
CA MET A 10 -43.00 60.99 11.02
C MET A 10 -41.80 60.65 10.13
N SER A 11 -41.09 61.64 9.58
CA SER A 11 -39.87 61.40 8.80
C SER A 11 -38.66 61.06 9.69
N GLN A 12 -38.58 61.64 10.89
CA GLN A 12 -37.55 61.29 11.88
C GLN A 12 -37.75 59.87 12.44
N ASP A 13 -38.99 59.46 12.70
CA ASP A 13 -39.34 58.11 13.15
C ASP A 13 -38.96 57.06 12.10
N LEU A 14 -39.31 57.30 10.83
CA LEU A 14 -38.95 56.43 9.71
C LEU A 14 -37.42 56.30 9.57
N THR A 15 -36.69 57.41 9.67
CA THR A 15 -35.21 57.40 9.57
C THR A 15 -34.58 56.58 10.71
N THR A 16 -35.14 56.69 11.93
CA THR A 16 -34.68 55.93 13.10
C THR A 16 -34.96 54.43 12.93
N GLN A 17 -36.12 54.08 12.37
CA GLN A 17 -36.48 52.71 12.04
C GLN A 17 -35.49 52.10 11.03
N TRP A 18 -35.25 52.75 9.89
CA TRP A 18 -34.30 52.23 8.88
C TRP A 18 -32.88 52.10 9.43
N LEU A 19 -32.42 53.03 10.27
CA LEU A 19 -31.10 52.91 10.90
C LEU A 19 -31.01 51.69 11.82
N SER A 20 -32.08 51.42 12.58
CA SER A 20 -32.15 50.24 13.45
C SER A 20 -32.17 48.93 12.64
N GLU A 21 -32.88 48.91 11.51
CA GLU A 21 -32.92 47.76 10.60
C GLU A 21 -31.55 47.52 9.94
N ILE A 22 -30.87 48.56 9.47
CA ILE A 22 -29.51 48.45 8.90
C ILE A 22 -28.54 47.91 9.96
N GLN A 23 -28.63 48.39 11.20
CA GLN A 23 -27.78 47.92 12.28
C GLN A 23 -28.05 46.46 12.65
N SER A 24 -29.33 46.06 12.68
CA SER A 24 -29.74 44.67 12.90
C SER A 24 -29.24 43.76 11.77
N LEU A 25 -29.41 44.16 10.51
CA LEU A 25 -28.92 43.40 9.35
C LEU A 25 -27.40 43.27 9.35
N LYS A 26 -26.67 44.33 9.72
CA LYS A 26 -25.21 44.29 9.86
C LYS A 26 -24.77 43.30 10.95
N GLN A 27 -25.49 43.26 12.07
CA GLN A 27 -25.23 42.31 13.13
C GLN A 27 -25.52 40.87 12.67
N GLN A 28 -26.65 40.64 12.00
CA GLN A 28 -27.00 39.33 11.44
C GLN A 28 -25.97 38.84 10.41
N MET A 29 -25.48 39.72 9.53
CA MET A 29 -24.40 39.37 8.60
C MET A 29 -23.11 38.97 9.32
N ALA A 30 -22.73 39.68 10.38
CA ALA A 30 -21.54 39.34 11.14
C ALA A 30 -21.67 37.99 11.86
N GLU A 31 -22.86 37.67 12.37
CA GLU A 31 -23.19 36.37 12.97
C GLU A 31 -23.10 35.25 11.92
N LEU A 32 -23.80 35.40 10.80
CA LEU A 32 -23.81 34.41 9.71
C LEU A 32 -22.41 34.15 9.14
N GLN A 33 -21.58 35.19 9.05
CA GLN A 33 -20.21 35.05 8.58
C GLN A 33 -19.36 34.25 9.57
N ARG A 34 -19.51 34.48 10.88
CA ARG A 34 -18.87 33.65 11.91
C ARG A 34 -19.35 32.21 11.86
N ASP A 35 -20.65 31.99 11.75
CA ASP A 35 -21.22 30.64 11.72
C ASP A 35 -20.74 29.86 10.49
N ARG A 36 -20.69 30.51 9.33
CA ARG A 36 -20.14 29.92 8.11
C ARG A 36 -18.68 29.53 8.31
N ASP A 37 -17.86 30.42 8.87
CA ASP A 37 -16.43 30.16 9.04
C ASP A 37 -16.19 29.03 10.05
N ALA A 38 -16.94 29.02 11.16
CA ALA A 38 -16.90 27.94 12.14
C ALA A 38 -17.37 26.59 11.56
N ALA A 39 -18.45 26.58 10.78
CA ALA A 39 -18.94 25.39 10.10
C ALA A 39 -17.93 24.87 9.06
N TRP A 40 -17.29 25.78 8.32
CA TRP A 40 -16.27 25.43 7.35
C TRP A 40 -15.04 24.81 8.03
N GLU A 41 -14.54 25.40 9.11
CA GLU A 41 -13.42 24.84 9.88
C GLU A 41 -13.75 23.46 10.45
N SER A 42 -14.96 23.29 11.00
CA SER A 42 -15.45 22.00 11.49
C SER A 42 -15.48 20.96 10.37
N ALA A 43 -16.03 21.31 9.20
CA ALA A 43 -16.08 20.41 8.05
C ALA A 43 -14.68 19.99 7.57
N GLN A 44 -13.71 20.91 7.55
CA GLN A 44 -12.32 20.57 7.21
C GLN A 44 -11.70 19.61 8.23
N LYS A 45 -11.94 19.82 9.53
CA LYS A 45 -11.48 18.92 10.60
C LYS A 45 -12.06 17.52 10.41
N TRP A 46 -13.37 17.41 10.21
CA TRP A 46 -14.03 16.12 9.99
C TRP A 46 -13.55 15.42 8.72
N ARG A 47 -13.35 16.16 7.63
CA ARG A 47 -12.79 15.62 6.39
C ARG A 47 -11.40 15.03 6.60
N LYS A 48 -10.54 15.73 7.35
CA LYS A 48 -9.19 15.24 7.67
C LYS A 48 -9.25 13.97 8.53
N LEU A 49 -10.04 13.98 9.61
CA LEU A 49 -10.19 12.83 10.50
C LEU A 49 -10.71 11.60 9.74
N TYR A 50 -11.75 11.78 8.92
CA TYR A 50 -12.32 10.71 8.13
C TYR A 50 -11.32 10.14 7.13
N ASN A 51 -10.57 11.00 6.43
CA ASN A 51 -9.55 10.53 5.48
C ASN A 51 -8.44 9.74 6.19
N THR A 52 -7.99 10.20 7.36
CA THR A 52 -6.98 9.48 8.16
C THR A 52 -7.51 8.13 8.64
N GLU A 53 -8.72 8.08 9.18
CA GLU A 53 -9.35 6.84 9.64
C GLU A 53 -9.59 5.86 8.48
N ALA A 54 -10.05 6.36 7.32
CA ALA A 54 -10.28 5.54 6.14
C ALA A 54 -8.98 4.91 5.63
N GLU A 55 -7.89 5.67 5.62
CA GLU A 55 -6.58 5.16 5.23
C GLU A 55 -6.06 4.12 6.23
N GLN A 56 -6.17 4.42 7.54
CA GLN A 56 -5.82 3.47 8.59
C GLN A 56 -6.58 2.15 8.44
N ARG A 57 -7.90 2.20 8.23
CA ARG A 57 -8.72 0.99 8.04
C ARG A 57 -8.32 0.19 6.81
N ARG A 58 -7.92 0.85 5.71
CA ARG A 58 -7.42 0.17 4.51
C ARG A 58 -6.12 -0.57 4.80
N THR A 59 -5.17 0.10 5.45
CA THR A 59 -3.90 -0.51 5.85
C THR A 59 -4.13 -1.70 6.79
N ASP A 60 -4.96 -1.53 7.83
CA ASP A 60 -5.24 -2.58 8.81
C ASP A 60 -5.91 -3.80 8.17
N THR A 61 -6.84 -3.57 7.23
CA THR A 61 -7.50 -4.65 6.48
C THR A 61 -6.48 -5.39 5.61
N GLN A 62 -5.61 -4.67 4.90
CA GLN A 62 -4.58 -5.27 4.06
C GLN A 62 -3.60 -6.13 4.89
N LEU A 63 -3.11 -5.60 6.01
CA LEU A 63 -2.21 -6.33 6.91
C LEU A 63 -2.88 -7.57 7.51
N SER A 64 -4.13 -7.44 7.96
CA SER A 64 -4.91 -8.57 8.49
C SER A 64 -5.13 -9.65 7.43
N GLN A 65 -5.40 -9.26 6.19
CA GLN A 65 -5.60 -10.21 5.09
C GLN A 65 -4.30 -10.93 4.71
N GLN A 66 -3.17 -10.24 4.73
CA GLN A 66 -1.85 -10.86 4.57
C GLN A 66 -1.56 -11.86 5.70
N ALA A 67 -1.84 -11.49 6.95
CA ALA A 67 -1.67 -12.37 8.10
C ALA A 67 -2.57 -13.62 7.99
N ILE A 68 -3.83 -13.46 7.61
CA ILE A 68 -4.75 -14.58 7.37
C ILE A 68 -4.24 -15.47 6.23
N ALA A 69 -3.75 -14.90 5.14
CA ALA A 69 -3.20 -15.67 4.02
C ALA A 69 -1.96 -16.48 4.46
N SER A 70 -1.06 -15.86 5.23
CA SER A 70 0.11 -16.54 5.79
C SER A 70 -0.28 -17.65 6.76
N LEU A 71 -1.22 -17.41 7.67
CA LEU A 71 -1.71 -18.43 8.60
C LEU A 71 -2.44 -19.58 7.87
N LYS A 72 -3.19 -19.29 6.81
CA LYS A 72 -3.79 -20.34 5.98
C LYS A 72 -2.73 -21.19 5.28
N ALA A 73 -1.69 -20.57 4.74
CA ALA A 73 -0.57 -21.30 4.13
C ALA A 73 0.18 -22.15 5.17
N GLU A 74 0.39 -21.60 6.38
CA GLU A 74 0.98 -22.33 7.51
C GLU A 74 0.13 -23.54 7.89
N LEU A 75 -1.18 -23.33 8.02
CA LEU A 75 -2.13 -24.37 8.38
C LEU A 75 -2.21 -25.45 7.30
N GLN A 76 -2.21 -25.08 6.02
CA GLN A 76 -2.11 -26.04 4.92
C GLN A 76 -0.80 -26.81 4.92
N ARG A 77 0.32 -26.18 5.30
CA ARG A 77 1.60 -26.88 5.43
C ARG A 77 1.59 -27.87 6.59
N VAL A 78 1.02 -27.49 7.73
CA VAL A 78 0.89 -28.38 8.91
C VAL A 78 -0.13 -29.49 8.65
N GLN A 79 -1.25 -29.20 8.00
CA GLN A 79 -2.25 -30.20 7.61
C GLN A 79 -1.79 -31.08 6.43
N GLY A 80 -0.93 -30.57 5.55
CA GLY A 80 -0.23 -31.38 4.54
C GLY A 80 0.85 -32.27 5.15
N LEU A 81 1.21 -32.04 6.42
CA LEU A 81 2.00 -32.94 7.24
C LEU A 81 1.11 -33.87 8.11
N ASP A 82 -0.20 -33.61 8.19
CA ASP A 82 -1.17 -34.54 8.78
C ASP A 82 -1.40 -35.71 7.82
N THR A 83 -1.21 -36.89 8.38
CA THR A 83 -1.09 -38.20 7.72
C THR A 83 -2.39 -38.73 7.07
N ASP A 84 -3.48 -37.96 7.05
CA ASP A 84 -4.79 -38.39 6.54
C ASP A 84 -5.12 -37.87 5.14
N ALA A 85 -4.31 -36.95 4.59
CA ALA A 85 -4.46 -36.47 3.22
C ALA A 85 -3.16 -36.62 2.45
N LEU A 86 -2.68 -37.85 2.29
CA LEU A 86 -1.62 -38.11 1.32
C LEU A 86 -2.16 -37.85 -0.09
N PRO A 87 -1.57 -36.91 -0.87
CA PRO A 87 -2.01 -36.57 -2.22
C PRO A 87 -1.83 -37.72 -3.24
N ASP A 88 -1.23 -38.83 -2.81
CA ASP A 88 -0.79 -39.90 -3.67
C ASP A 88 -1.08 -41.25 -2.99
N ALA A 89 -2.34 -41.71 -3.12
CA ALA A 89 -2.76 -43.03 -2.64
C ALA A 89 -1.86 -44.17 -3.18
N THR A 90 -1.24 -43.97 -4.34
CA THR A 90 -0.24 -44.87 -4.92
C THR A 90 1.08 -44.86 -4.15
N ALA A 91 1.59 -43.70 -3.74
CA ALA A 91 2.79 -43.61 -2.90
C ALA A 91 2.56 -44.22 -1.49
N VAL A 92 1.39 -44.01 -0.89
CA VAL A 92 1.03 -44.64 0.41
C VAL A 92 1.01 -46.15 0.30
N THR A 93 0.37 -46.67 -0.74
CA THR A 93 0.26 -48.12 -0.98
C THR A 93 1.64 -48.74 -1.21
N ALA A 94 2.52 -48.06 -1.97
CA ALA A 94 3.90 -48.50 -2.18
C ALA A 94 4.71 -48.51 -0.88
N ILE A 95 4.60 -47.48 -0.04
CA ILE A 95 5.27 -47.41 1.26
C ILE A 95 4.77 -48.53 2.19
N GLN A 96 3.46 -48.79 2.23
CA GLN A 96 2.90 -49.90 3.03
C GLN A 96 3.36 -51.27 2.53
N GLN A 97 3.48 -51.46 1.21
CA GLN A 97 4.07 -52.67 0.64
C GLN A 97 5.55 -52.80 1.04
N GLU A 98 6.35 -51.74 0.94
CA GLU A 98 7.76 -51.76 1.36
C GLU A 98 7.90 -52.09 2.86
N LEU A 99 7.05 -51.51 3.71
CA LEU A 99 7.04 -51.80 5.15
C LEU A 99 6.67 -53.26 5.43
N SER A 100 5.75 -53.86 4.68
CA SER A 100 5.37 -55.28 4.84
C SER A 100 6.50 -56.26 4.48
N GLN A 101 7.50 -55.83 3.71
CA GLN A 101 8.67 -56.63 3.35
C GLN A 101 9.79 -56.58 4.41
N ILE A 102 9.69 -55.67 5.39
CA ILE A 102 10.66 -55.54 6.49
C ILE A 102 10.35 -56.64 7.52
N LYS A 103 11.24 -57.63 7.62
CA LYS A 103 11.04 -58.81 8.47
C LYS A 103 11.78 -58.72 9.81
N SER A 104 12.67 -57.75 9.97
CA SER A 104 13.48 -57.59 11.18
C SER A 104 13.69 -56.13 11.56
N VAL A 105 14.02 -55.90 12.83
CA VAL A 105 14.37 -54.57 13.35
C VAL A 105 15.68 -54.04 12.71
N ASP A 106 16.57 -54.92 12.27
CA ASP A 106 17.84 -54.52 11.66
C ASP A 106 17.65 -54.02 10.22
N ASP A 107 16.73 -54.64 9.47
CA ASP A 107 16.29 -54.17 8.15
C ASP A 107 15.65 -52.77 8.26
N LEU A 108 14.83 -52.54 9.30
CA LEU A 108 14.23 -51.24 9.57
C LEU A 108 15.28 -50.16 9.84
N LYS A 109 16.28 -50.46 10.68
CA LYS A 109 17.39 -49.53 10.97
C LYS A 109 18.18 -49.18 9.71
N THR A 110 18.49 -50.18 8.88
CA THR A 110 19.23 -49.99 7.64
C THR A 110 18.45 -49.11 6.65
N LYS A 111 17.15 -49.38 6.48
CA LYS A 111 16.27 -48.58 5.63
C LYS A 111 16.12 -47.15 6.17
N LEU A 112 15.97 -46.98 7.48
CA LEU A 112 15.87 -45.66 8.11
C LEU A 112 17.14 -44.83 7.89
N VAL A 113 18.32 -45.41 8.08
CA VAL A 113 19.60 -44.73 7.80
C VAL A 113 19.70 -44.31 6.33
N THR A 114 19.22 -45.17 5.42
CA THR A 114 19.24 -44.88 3.97
C THR A 114 18.31 -43.72 3.64
N VAL A 115 17.09 -43.72 4.17
CA VAL A 115 16.10 -42.65 3.97
C VAL A 115 16.58 -41.34 4.56
N ILE A 116 17.19 -41.34 5.75
CA ILE A 116 17.74 -40.14 6.37
C ILE A 116 18.86 -39.54 5.51
N LYS A 117 19.78 -40.38 5.01
CA LYS A 117 20.86 -39.93 4.10
C LYS A 117 20.32 -39.32 2.81
N GLU A 118 19.31 -39.96 2.21
CA GLU A 118 18.71 -39.45 0.98
C GLU A 118 17.97 -38.14 1.22
N ARG A 119 17.24 -38.04 2.34
CA ARG A 119 16.58 -36.81 2.77
C ARG A 119 17.59 -35.67 2.95
N ASP A 120 18.70 -35.93 3.63
CA ASP A 120 19.75 -34.93 3.85
C ASP A 120 20.38 -34.47 2.53
N ARG A 121 20.63 -35.42 1.60
CA ARG A 121 21.11 -35.11 0.25
C ARG A 121 20.13 -34.23 -0.54
N LEU A 122 18.83 -34.56 -0.50
CA LEU A 122 17.80 -33.78 -1.20
C LEU A 122 17.65 -32.38 -0.62
N LEU A 123 17.75 -32.22 0.70
CA LEU A 123 17.75 -30.90 1.33
C LEU A 123 18.95 -30.05 0.89
N GLN A 124 20.14 -30.64 0.79
CA GLN A 124 21.32 -29.94 0.27
C GLN A 124 21.16 -29.54 -1.20
N ALA A 125 20.62 -30.43 -2.03
CA ALA A 125 20.33 -30.13 -3.44
C ALA A 125 19.32 -28.98 -3.57
N LEU A 126 18.23 -29.01 -2.80
CA LEU A 126 17.22 -27.95 -2.79
C LEU A 126 17.81 -26.61 -2.35
N LYS A 127 18.63 -26.61 -1.29
CA LYS A 127 19.29 -25.39 -0.81
C LYS A 127 20.22 -24.81 -1.88
N THR A 128 20.98 -25.67 -2.55
CA THR A 128 21.86 -25.28 -3.65
C THR A 128 21.07 -24.64 -4.79
N GLU A 129 19.93 -25.23 -5.17
CA GLU A 129 19.07 -24.66 -6.21
C GLU A 129 18.48 -23.30 -5.83
N GLN A 130 18.06 -23.14 -4.57
CA GLN A 130 17.58 -21.86 -4.06
C GLN A 130 18.66 -20.78 -4.10
N ASP A 131 19.90 -21.12 -3.72
CA ASP A 131 21.02 -20.20 -3.75
C ASP A 131 21.40 -19.81 -5.19
N ASN A 132 21.41 -20.78 -6.12
CA ASN A 132 21.59 -20.53 -7.55
C ASN A 132 20.51 -19.61 -8.12
N HIS A 133 19.24 -19.82 -7.76
CA HIS A 133 18.14 -18.96 -8.16
C HIS A 133 18.27 -17.53 -7.61
N ALA A 134 18.64 -17.39 -6.33
CA ALA A 134 18.88 -16.08 -5.73
C ALA A 134 20.03 -15.33 -6.42
N GLN A 135 21.14 -16.02 -6.69
CA GLN A 135 22.26 -15.46 -7.42
C GLN A 135 21.88 -15.06 -8.85
N THR A 136 21.13 -15.91 -9.56
CA THR A 136 20.64 -15.60 -10.91
C THR A 136 19.77 -14.34 -10.92
N ARG A 137 18.85 -14.21 -9.96
CA ARG A 137 18.02 -12.99 -9.81
C ARG A 137 18.89 -11.75 -9.56
N ASN A 138 19.85 -11.83 -8.63
CA ASN A 138 20.73 -10.70 -8.32
C ASN A 138 21.56 -10.28 -9.54
N ASN A 139 22.10 -11.25 -10.29
CA ASN A 139 22.85 -10.98 -11.51
C ASN A 139 21.98 -10.30 -12.58
N LEU A 140 20.75 -10.79 -12.78
CA LEU A 140 19.81 -10.19 -13.75
C LEU A 140 19.39 -8.78 -13.33
N THR A 141 19.10 -8.55 -12.04
CA THR A 141 18.75 -7.22 -11.53
C THR A 141 19.92 -6.25 -11.63
N THR A 142 21.15 -6.70 -11.36
CA THR A 142 22.35 -5.87 -11.51
C THR A 142 22.59 -5.53 -12.97
N ALA A 143 22.55 -6.53 -13.87
CA ALA A 143 22.71 -6.30 -15.30
C ALA A 143 21.64 -5.35 -15.88
N LEU A 144 20.40 -5.43 -15.37
CA LEU A 144 19.34 -4.48 -15.73
C LEU A 144 19.62 -3.07 -15.20
N GLY A 145 20.11 -2.95 -13.96
CA GLY A 145 20.55 -1.66 -13.40
C GLY A 145 21.68 -1.03 -14.22
N ASP A 146 22.71 -1.82 -14.54
CA ASP A 146 23.84 -1.38 -15.36
C ASP A 146 23.41 -0.96 -16.77
N ALA A 147 22.45 -1.68 -17.37
CA ALA A 147 21.89 -1.35 -18.68
C ALA A 147 21.08 -0.04 -18.67
N ILE A 148 20.30 0.20 -17.60
CA ILE A 148 19.57 1.47 -17.40
C ILE A 148 20.58 2.60 -17.23
N ASP A 149 21.59 2.42 -16.38
CA ASP A 149 22.62 3.43 -16.12
C ASP A 149 23.43 3.74 -17.38
N SER A 150 23.77 2.73 -18.20
CA SER A 150 24.44 2.97 -19.49
C SER A 150 23.56 3.75 -20.45
N TRP A 151 22.27 3.44 -20.52
CA TRP A 151 21.32 4.14 -21.38
C TRP A 151 21.06 5.58 -20.92
N THR A 152 20.98 5.81 -19.60
CA THR A 152 20.86 7.16 -19.05
C THR A 152 22.11 7.99 -19.33
N ARG A 153 23.31 7.42 -19.18
CA ARG A 153 24.56 8.10 -19.55
C ARG A 153 24.60 8.46 -21.03
N GLU A 154 24.21 7.54 -21.90
CA GLU A 154 24.19 7.75 -23.36
C GLU A 154 23.23 8.90 -23.74
N ARG A 155 22.07 9.01 -23.08
CA ARG A 155 21.14 10.13 -23.27
C ARG A 155 21.63 11.48 -22.76
N VAL A 156 22.34 11.50 -21.63
CA VAL A 156 22.95 12.74 -21.13
C VAL A 156 24.03 13.21 -22.10
N THR A 157 24.87 12.30 -22.59
CA THR A 157 25.90 12.65 -23.58
C THR A 157 25.31 13.14 -24.91
N GLU A 158 24.21 12.56 -25.39
CA GLU A 158 23.51 13.07 -26.58
C GLU A 158 22.95 14.49 -26.36
N HIS A 159 22.37 14.76 -25.18
CA HIS A 159 21.85 16.08 -24.84
C HIS A 159 22.96 17.15 -24.77
N ASP A 160 24.08 16.84 -24.13
CA ASP A 160 25.23 17.75 -23.98
C ASP A 160 25.90 18.07 -25.33
N ILE A 161 25.89 17.11 -26.27
CA ILE A 161 26.38 17.31 -27.64
C ILE A 161 25.43 18.23 -28.42
N GLN A 162 24.12 18.08 -28.24
CA GLN A 162 23.10 18.88 -28.94
C GLN A 162 23.03 20.33 -28.43
N GLU A 163 23.27 20.55 -27.14
CA GLU A 163 23.37 21.88 -26.54
C GLU A 163 24.64 22.61 -27.04
N ASN A 164 25.79 21.94 -27.08
CA ASN A 164 27.02 22.54 -27.62
C ASN A 164 26.93 22.89 -29.11
N LEU A 165 26.33 22.03 -29.93
CA LEU A 165 26.09 22.31 -31.36
C LEU A 165 25.15 23.50 -31.58
N SER A 166 24.18 23.70 -30.69
CA SER A 166 23.26 24.84 -30.73
C SER A 166 23.96 26.15 -30.35
N LEU A 167 24.85 26.10 -29.35
CA LEU A 167 25.63 27.26 -28.91
C LEU A 167 26.68 27.68 -29.96
N GLU A 168 27.37 26.73 -30.60
CA GLU A 168 28.31 27.04 -31.70
C GLU A 168 27.61 27.61 -32.94
N SER A 169 26.38 27.16 -33.25
CA SER A 169 25.57 27.74 -34.33
C SER A 169 25.14 29.18 -34.05
N THR A 170 24.90 29.55 -32.78
CA THR A 170 24.54 30.92 -32.40
C THR A 170 25.71 31.89 -32.32
N VAL A 171 26.94 31.40 -32.18
CA VAL A 171 28.16 32.22 -32.12
C VAL A 171 28.74 32.49 -33.53
N ASN A 172 28.41 31.65 -34.52
CA ASN A 172 28.87 31.78 -35.91
C ASN A 172 27.83 32.40 -36.87
N SER A 173 26.75 33.02 -36.37
CA SER A 173 25.79 33.84 -37.13
C SER A 173 25.88 35.31 -36.73
#